data_AF-A0A9W5U1F5-F1
#
_entry.id   AF-A0A9W5U1F5-F1
#
_cell.length_a   1.000
_cell.length_b   1.000
_cell.length_c   1.000
_cell.angle_alpha   90.00
_cell.angle_beta   90.00
_cell.angle_gamma   90.00
#
_symmetry.space_group_name_H-M   'P 1'
#
loop_
_entity.id
_entity.type
_entity.pdbx_description
1 polymer ?
#
loop_
_entity_poly.entity_id
_entity_poly.type
_entity_poly.pdbx_seq_one_letter_code
_entity_poly.pdbx_strand_id
1 'polypeptide(L)'
;MSNYIANVENYVELEEKLVELDLSNEKEKIIQEAIDYTNDNLRDDGNGTFGIRKHHSEKDITYDFVFNLFVVEEKDDRYLYYEYCMEV
;
A
#
# COMPACT_ATOMS: atom_id res chain seq x y z
N MET A 1 5.63 -22.62 -2.19
CA MET A 1 5.04 -21.68 -3.16
C MET A 1 5.80 -20.36 -3.01
N SER A 2 5.78 -19.45 -3.98
CA SER A 2 6.42 -18.14 -3.80
C SER A 2 5.50 -17.27 -2.94
N ASN A 3 5.97 -16.77 -1.79
CA ASN A 3 5.21 -15.93 -0.85
C ASN A 3 5.14 -14.48 -1.34
N TYR A 4 4.88 -14.34 -2.64
CA TYR A 4 4.84 -13.08 -3.34
C TYR A 4 3.45 -12.49 -3.21
N ILE A 5 3.38 -11.24 -2.80
CA ILE A 5 2.12 -10.52 -2.70
C ILE A 5 1.72 -10.09 -4.11
N ALA A 6 0.51 -10.44 -4.52
CA ALA A 6 -0.02 -10.05 -5.82
C ALA A 6 -1.12 -8.98 -5.73
N ASN A 7 -1.58 -8.66 -4.52
CA ASN A 7 -2.67 -7.70 -4.32
C ASN A 7 -2.63 -7.04 -2.93
N VAL A 8 -3.39 -5.95 -2.79
CA VAL A 8 -3.75 -5.35 -1.51
C VAL A 8 -5.13 -5.90 -1.09
N GLU A 9 -5.22 -6.46 0.12
CA GLU A 9 -6.40 -7.20 0.58
C GLU A 9 -7.64 -6.31 0.74
N ASN A 10 -7.49 -5.13 1.33
CA ASN A 10 -8.56 -4.14 1.53
C ASN A 10 -8.49 -2.99 0.51
N TYR A 11 -8.27 -3.30 -0.78
CA TYR A 11 -8.12 -2.29 -1.83
C TYR A 11 -9.33 -1.34 -1.95
N VAL A 12 -10.54 -1.76 -1.53
CA VAL A 12 -11.75 -0.93 -1.54
C VAL A 12 -11.60 0.29 -0.62
N GLU A 13 -11.00 0.14 0.56
CA GLU A 13 -10.76 1.26 1.48
C GLU A 13 -9.77 2.28 0.91
N LEU A 14 -8.77 1.78 0.17
CA LEU A 14 -7.85 2.63 -0.59
C LEU A 14 -8.59 3.36 -1.72
N GLU A 15 -9.47 2.67 -2.46
CA GLU A 15 -10.26 3.27 -3.54
C GLU A 15 -11.15 4.41 -3.05
N GLU A 16 -11.89 4.18 -1.96
CA GLU A 16 -12.72 5.22 -1.34
C GLU A 16 -11.88 6.44 -0.96
N LYS A 17 -10.69 6.22 -0.39
CA LYS A 17 -9.80 7.33 -0.03
C LYS A 17 -9.28 8.10 -1.24
N LEU A 18 -8.91 7.40 -2.31
CA LEU A 18 -8.42 8.03 -3.53
C LEU A 18 -9.52 8.84 -4.24
N VAL A 19 -10.78 8.43 -4.12
CA VAL A 19 -11.92 9.22 -4.61
C VAL A 19 -12.08 10.49 -3.77
N GLU A 20 -12.02 10.39 -2.43
CA GLU A 20 -12.11 11.56 -1.55
C GLU A 20 -11.03 12.61 -1.82
N LEU A 21 -9.82 12.16 -2.15
CA LEU A 21 -8.65 13.02 -2.36
C LEU A 21 -8.51 13.54 -3.79
N ASP A 22 -9.37 13.11 -4.71
CA ASP A 22 -9.25 13.39 -6.16
C ASP A 22 -7.95 12.84 -6.79
N LEU A 23 -7.56 11.64 -6.35
CA LEU A 23 -6.36 10.91 -6.76
C LEU A 23 -6.67 9.53 -7.36
N SER A 24 -7.91 9.32 -7.82
CA SER A 24 -8.38 8.03 -8.35
C SER A 24 -7.56 7.53 -9.55
N ASN A 25 -6.93 8.43 -10.29
CA ASN A 25 -6.04 8.13 -11.41
C ASN A 25 -4.69 7.53 -10.97
N GLU A 26 -4.25 7.71 -9.73
CA GLU A 26 -3.00 7.15 -9.22
C GLU A 26 -3.18 5.74 -8.62
N LYS A 27 -4.40 5.20 -8.58
CA LYS A 27 -4.73 3.93 -7.91
C LYS A 27 -3.80 2.78 -8.28
N GLU A 28 -3.74 2.44 -9.58
CA GLU A 28 -2.96 1.29 -10.06
C GLU A 28 -1.49 1.44 -9.71
N LYS A 29 -0.97 2.68 -9.80
CA LYS A 29 0.41 3.00 -9.51
C LYS A 29 0.72 2.89 -8.01
N ILE A 30 -0.16 3.36 -7.13
CA ILE A 30 -0.02 3.21 -5.68
C ILE A 30 -0.02 1.74 -5.29
N ILE A 31 -0.97 0.95 -5.80
CA ILE A 31 -1.07 -0.48 -5.52
C ILE A 31 0.19 -1.22 -5.98
N GLN A 32 0.63 -0.97 -7.22
CA GLN A 32 1.82 -1.62 -7.76
C GLN A 32 3.07 -1.25 -6.97
N GLU A 33 3.25 0.04 -6.64
CA GLU A 33 4.39 0.48 -5.82
C GLU A 33 4.38 -0.15 -4.42
N ALA A 34 3.22 -0.30 -3.79
CA ALA A 34 3.11 -0.94 -2.48
C ALA A 34 3.46 -2.44 -2.55
N ILE A 35 2.98 -3.13 -3.59
CA ILE A 35 3.30 -4.54 -3.85
C ILE A 35 4.80 -4.72 -4.09
N ASP A 36 5.38 -3.92 -4.98
CA ASP A 36 6.80 -4.01 -5.33
C ASP A 36 7.68 -3.68 -4.12
N TYR A 37 7.35 -2.62 -3.37
CA TYR A 37 8.08 -2.29 -2.15
C TYR A 37 8.10 -3.44 -1.15
N THR A 38 6.94 -4.04 -0.90
CA THR A 38 6.80 -5.14 0.07
C THR A 38 7.54 -6.40 -0.38
N ASN A 39 7.49 -6.67 -1.68
CA ASN A 39 8.15 -7.83 -2.25
C ASN A 39 9.65 -7.63 -2.45
N ASP A 40 10.16 -6.40 -2.53
CA ASP A 40 11.60 -6.17 -2.71
C ASP A 40 12.33 -5.89 -1.40
N ASN A 41 11.64 -5.29 -0.42
CA ASN A 41 12.28 -4.79 0.81
C ASN A 41 11.89 -5.57 2.07
N LEU A 42 10.70 -6.19 2.13
CA LEU A 42 10.16 -6.76 3.37
C LEU A 42 9.99 -8.28 3.32
N ARG A 43 10.73 -9.00 2.45
CA ARG A 43 10.59 -10.46 2.31
C ARG A 43 10.95 -11.22 3.58
N ASP A 44 12.03 -10.82 4.23
CA ASP A 44 12.62 -11.56 5.36
C ASP A 44 12.35 -10.88 6.72
N ASP A 45 11.76 -9.68 6.71
CA ASP A 45 11.64 -8.81 7.90
C ASP A 45 10.35 -9.04 8.72
N GLY A 46 9.51 -10.00 8.34
CA GLY A 46 8.24 -10.27 9.03
C GLY A 46 7.20 -9.16 8.79
N ASN A 47 6.45 -8.80 9.83
CA ASN A 47 5.44 -7.73 9.74
C ASN A 47 6.11 -6.36 9.62
N GLY A 48 5.54 -5.48 8.80
CA GLY A 48 6.12 -4.14 8.59
C GLY A 48 5.08 -3.11 8.17
N THR A 49 5.40 -1.84 8.41
CA THR A 49 4.57 -0.68 8.02
C THR A 49 5.42 0.24 7.16
N PHE A 50 4.85 0.74 6.06
CA PHE A 50 5.55 1.67 5.16
C PHE A 50 4.57 2.62 4.47
N GLY A 51 5.09 3.72 3.91
CA GLY A 51 4.31 4.75 3.23
C GLY A 51 4.67 4.88 1.75
N ILE A 52 3.66 5.04 0.90
CA ILE A 52 3.79 5.45 -0.50
C ILE A 52 3.35 6.91 -0.62
N ARG A 53 4.29 7.77 -1.02
CA ARG A 53 4.05 9.21 -1.14
C ARG A 53 3.54 9.61 -2.51
N LYS A 54 2.49 10.43 -2.56
CA LYS A 54 1.94 11.02 -3.78
C LYS A 54 1.70 12.51 -3.61
N HIS A 55 2.04 13.26 -4.66
CA HIS A 55 1.86 14.70 -4.70
C HIS A 55 0.68 15.05 -5.59
N HIS A 56 -0.28 15.80 -5.05
CA HIS A 56 -1.44 16.31 -5.77
C HIS A 56 -1.13 17.68 -6.36
N SER A 57 -0.59 17.69 -7.58
CA SER A 57 -0.06 18.90 -8.24
C SER A 57 -1.04 20.07 -8.31
N GLU A 58 -2.34 19.82 -8.47
CA GLU A 58 -3.33 20.91 -8.56
C GLU A 58 -3.59 21.62 -7.22
N LYS A 59 -3.46 20.89 -6.10
CA LYS A 59 -3.69 21.42 -4.76
C LYS A 59 -2.38 21.81 -4.07
N ASP A 60 -1.23 21.44 -4.64
CA ASP A 60 0.10 21.56 -4.05
C ASP A 60 0.20 20.89 -2.67
N ILE A 61 -0.51 19.75 -2.51
CA ILE A 61 -0.58 18.97 -1.27
C ILE A 61 0.09 17.61 -1.48
N THR A 62 0.79 17.10 -0.48
CA THR A 62 1.39 15.77 -0.50
C THR A 62 0.67 14.85 0.47
N TYR A 63 0.42 13.62 0.04
CA TYR A 63 -0.21 12.58 0.84
C TYR A 63 0.72 11.37 1.00
N ASP A 64 0.75 10.78 2.19
CA ASP A 64 1.35 9.48 2.47
C ASP A 64 0.25 8.44 2.62
N PHE A 65 0.27 7.40 1.78
CA PHE A 65 -0.61 6.24 1.87
C PHE A 65 0.13 5.13 2.62
N VAL A 66 -0.35 4.80 3.82
CA VAL A 66 0.31 3.87 4.73
C VAL A 66 -0.24 2.46 4.53
N PHE A 67 0.68 1.50 4.44
CA PHE A 67 0.41 0.08 4.23
C PHE A 67 1.07 -0.78 5.29
N ASN A 68 0.43 -1.90 5.61
CA ASN A 68 0.92 -2.91 6.54
C ASN A 68 1.07 -4.26 5.84
N LEU A 69 2.27 -4.83 5.98
CA LEU A 69 2.54 -6.24 5.70
C LEU A 69 2.23 -7.07 6.96
N PHE A 70 1.39 -8.08 6.80
CA PHE A 70 1.12 -9.10 7.80
C PHE A 70 1.56 -10.48 7.29
N VAL A 71 2.43 -11.15 8.05
CA VAL A 71 2.99 -12.46 7.74
C VAL A 71 2.43 -13.49 8.72
N VAL A 72 1.86 -14.56 8.17
CA VAL A 72 1.33 -15.69 8.94
C VAL A 72 2.32 -16.84 8.84
N GLU A 73 3.26 -16.89 9.78
CA GLU A 73 4.38 -17.87 9.77
C GLU A 73 3.91 -19.33 9.69
N GLU A 74 2.80 -19.67 10.35
CA GLU A 74 2.24 -21.03 10.36
C GLU A 74 1.82 -21.53 8.96
N LYS A 75 1.47 -20.59 8.08
CA LYS A 75 0.96 -20.87 6.73
C LYS A 75 1.89 -20.42 5.62
N ASP A 76 2.97 -19.73 5.96
CA ASP A 76 3.88 -19.08 5.02
C ASP A 76 3.16 -18.05 4.12
N ASP A 77 2.04 -17.50 4.60
CA ASP A 77 1.21 -16.55 3.86
C ASP A 77 1.60 -15.10 4.20
N ARG A 78 1.48 -14.20 3.21
CA ARG A 78 1.78 -12.77 3.35
C ARG A 78 0.62 -11.95 2.79
N TYR A 79 0.17 -10.98 3.57
CA TYR A 79 -0.97 -10.13 3.25
C TYR A 79 -0.57 -8.67 3.34
N LEU A 80 -0.98 -7.88 2.36
CA LEU A 80 -0.73 -6.44 2.31
C LEU A 80 -2.05 -5.71 2.50
N TYR A 81 -2.11 -4.84 3.50
CA TYR A 81 -3.27 -4.03 3.81
C TYR A 81 -2.95 -2.55 3.67
N TYR A 82 -3.87 -1.78 3.11
CA TYR A 82 -3.92 -0.34 3.30
C TYR A 82 -4.38 -0.05 4.74
N GLU A 83 -3.80 0.95 5.41
CA GLU A 83 -4.19 1.31 6.78
C GLU A 83 -4.86 2.68 6.85
N TYR A 84 -4.16 3.72 6.42
CA TYR A 84 -4.68 5.09 6.39
C TYR A 84 -3.89 5.97 5.43
N CYS A 85 -4.40 7.18 5.22
CA CYS A 85 -3.74 8.22 4.45
C CYS A 85 -3.65 9.51 5.27
N MET A 86 -2.52 10.21 5.19
CA MET A 86 -2.32 11.50 5.86
C MET A 86 -1.65 12.52 4.93
N GLU A 87 -2.00 13.79 5.10
CA GLU A 87 -1.31 14.92 4.49
C GLU A 87 0.05 15.15 5.17
N VAL A 88 1.07 15.56 4.39
CA VAL A 88 2.46 15.73 4.84
C VAL A 88 3.06 17.05 4.38
#